data_AF-A0A1V2JZ32-F1
#
_entry.id   AF-A0A1V2JZ32-F1
#
_cell.length_a   1.000
_cell.length_b   1.000
_cell.length_c   1.000
_cell.angle_alpha   90.00
_cell.angle_beta   90.00
_cell.angle_gamma   90.00
#
_symmetry.space_group_name_H-M   'P 1'
#
loop_
_entity.id
_entity.type
_entity.pdbx_description
1 polymer ?
#
loop_
_entity_poly.entity_id
_entity_poly.type
_entity_poly.pdbx_seq_one_letter_code
_entity_poly.pdbx_strand_id
1 'polypeptide(L)'
;MTDQSAPALKEIFNVERLHHIADEMTAVYPAFDAKGFLQHAKSGLAELSVMQRMARVSESLHAVIPLDYAQTLKLLYALAPRLNSAFVSLFLPHFVASYGRDDFERSMAALKYFTPFGSAEFAVRPFLLHDLQRTLAVMQAWSLDADEHVRRLASEGSRPRLPWSFRLAQVQANPELCAAILDNLKADHSLYVRKSVANHLNDITKDHPDWVLSLIESWNLEHPHTAWIARHALRSLIKQGNSRALTIMGAGARAEVTLHRLSVTPAVINLGERINLSFSLESTAAAPQKLVVDYAIHYVKSAGHSAAKVFKLKAFTLGAGEHHSLRREQHIRELTTRRHYPGRHVVDVLVNGERLGSAEFELRA
;
A
#
# COMPACT_ATOMS: atom_id res chain seq x y z
N MET A 1 2.17 -33.98 -6.88
CA MET A 1 1.77 -33.49 -5.54
C MET A 1 0.98 -32.22 -5.78
N THR A 2 -0.32 -32.27 -5.51
CA THR A 2 -1.25 -31.16 -5.72
C THR A 2 -0.84 -29.99 -4.84
N ASP A 3 -0.51 -28.87 -5.47
CA ASP A 3 -0.25 -27.58 -4.86
C ASP A 3 -1.53 -27.15 -4.13
N GLN A 4 -1.64 -27.43 -2.82
CA GLN A 4 -2.78 -26.94 -2.03
C GLN A 4 -2.63 -25.42 -1.94
N SER A 5 -3.30 -24.72 -2.87
CA SER A 5 -3.39 -23.27 -2.86
C SER A 5 -3.89 -22.80 -1.50
N ALA A 6 -3.20 -21.85 -0.89
CA ALA A 6 -3.63 -21.24 0.36
C ALA A 6 -5.12 -20.80 0.25
N PRO A 7 -5.94 -20.99 1.31
CA PRO A 7 -7.33 -20.56 1.31
C PRO A 7 -7.47 -19.09 0.93
N ALA A 8 -8.54 -18.76 0.20
CA ALA A 8 -8.84 -17.37 -0.15
C ALA A 8 -9.00 -16.51 1.12
N LEU A 9 -8.55 -15.25 1.08
CA LEU A 9 -8.58 -14.34 2.23
C LEU A 9 -9.97 -14.22 2.89
N LYS A 10 -11.06 -14.37 2.12
CA LYS A 10 -12.43 -14.33 2.65
C LYS A 10 -12.72 -15.39 3.71
N GLU A 11 -12.00 -16.51 3.71
CA GLU A 11 -12.15 -17.59 4.69
C GLU A 11 -11.62 -17.23 6.08
N ILE A 12 -11.00 -16.05 6.25
CA ILE A 12 -10.73 -15.50 7.59
C ILE A 12 -12.02 -15.21 8.38
N PHE A 13 -13.12 -14.94 7.68
CA PHE A 13 -14.49 -14.83 8.18
C PHE A 13 -15.31 -16.06 7.71
N ASN A 14 -14.80 -17.26 7.97
CA ASN A 14 -15.57 -18.50 7.81
C ASN A 14 -16.57 -18.67 8.97
N VAL A 15 -17.37 -19.75 8.90
CA VAL A 15 -18.40 -20.05 9.89
C VAL A 15 -17.81 -20.25 11.28
N GLU A 16 -16.63 -20.85 11.38
CA GLU A 16 -15.91 -21.07 12.63
C GLU A 16 -15.52 -19.73 13.28
N ARG A 17 -15.06 -18.75 12.49
CA ARG A 17 -14.79 -17.40 13.01
C ARG A 17 -16.05 -16.73 13.53
N LEU A 18 -17.19 -16.90 12.85
CA LEU A 18 -18.46 -16.33 13.30
C LEU A 18 -18.89 -16.92 14.63
N HIS A 19 -18.71 -18.23 14.86
CA HIS A 19 -18.97 -18.84 16.16
C HIS A 19 -18.04 -18.27 17.24
N HIS A 20 -16.73 -18.17 16.98
CA HIS A 20 -15.81 -17.53 17.93
C HIS A 20 -16.25 -16.11 18.30
N ILE A 21 -16.65 -15.28 17.34
CA ILE A 21 -17.16 -13.92 17.62
C ILE A 21 -18.41 -13.98 18.50
N ALA A 22 -19.33 -14.92 18.23
CA ALA A 22 -20.56 -15.06 19.02
C ALA A 22 -20.28 -15.53 20.46
N ASP A 23 -19.32 -16.44 20.65
CA ASP A 23 -18.90 -16.94 21.96
C ASP A 23 -18.25 -15.82 22.78
N GLU A 24 -17.33 -15.07 22.18
CA GLU A 24 -16.67 -13.94 22.86
C GLU A 24 -17.64 -12.79 23.14
N MET A 25 -18.62 -12.55 22.26
CA MET A 25 -19.71 -11.61 22.52
C MET A 25 -20.58 -12.05 23.70
N THR A 26 -20.92 -13.34 23.78
CA THR A 26 -21.68 -13.90 24.91
C THR A 26 -20.90 -13.77 26.22
N ALA A 27 -19.58 -13.93 26.17
CA ALA A 27 -18.72 -13.77 27.34
C ALA A 27 -18.73 -12.34 27.91
N VAL A 28 -18.81 -11.30 27.06
CA VAL A 28 -18.89 -9.90 27.50
C VAL A 28 -20.32 -9.41 27.70
N TYR A 29 -21.31 -10.10 27.13
CA TYR A 29 -22.73 -9.80 27.24
C TYR A 29 -23.55 -11.11 27.32
N PRO A 30 -23.80 -11.65 28.53
CA PRO A 30 -24.45 -12.95 28.69
C PRO A 30 -25.85 -13.07 28.07
N ALA A 31 -26.55 -11.96 27.87
CA ALA A 31 -27.87 -11.90 27.22
C ALA A 31 -27.79 -11.70 25.69
N PHE A 32 -26.60 -11.86 25.09
CA PHE A 32 -26.41 -11.73 23.65
C PHE A 32 -27.20 -12.79 22.87
N ASP A 33 -27.96 -12.37 21.86
CA ASP A 33 -28.62 -13.28 20.93
C ASP A 33 -27.64 -13.87 19.91
N ALA A 34 -26.80 -14.78 20.37
CA ALA A 34 -25.82 -15.49 19.55
C ALA A 34 -26.48 -16.25 18.39
N LYS A 35 -27.69 -16.79 18.61
CA LYS A 35 -28.45 -17.54 17.59
C LYS A 35 -28.89 -16.60 16.46
N GLY A 36 -29.49 -15.47 16.79
CA GLY A 36 -29.88 -14.44 15.82
C GLY A 36 -28.67 -13.88 15.07
N PHE A 37 -27.59 -13.56 15.78
CA PHE A 37 -26.34 -13.11 15.16
C PHE A 37 -25.83 -14.12 14.11
N LEU A 38 -25.71 -15.39 14.49
CA LEU A 38 -25.21 -16.43 13.60
C LEU A 38 -26.15 -16.66 12.40
N GLN A 39 -27.47 -16.60 12.60
CA GLN A 39 -28.45 -16.71 11.52
C GLN A 39 -28.27 -15.57 10.50
N HIS A 40 -28.17 -14.33 10.99
CA HIS A 40 -28.00 -13.15 10.14
C HIS A 40 -26.63 -13.15 9.42
N ALA A 41 -25.55 -13.44 10.15
CA ALA A 41 -24.20 -13.41 9.62
C ALA A 41 -23.92 -14.51 8.58
N LYS A 42 -24.52 -15.69 8.73
CA LYS A 42 -24.32 -16.83 7.80
C LYS A 42 -25.13 -16.72 6.51
N SER A 43 -26.17 -15.88 6.46
CA SER A 43 -27.04 -15.76 5.29
C SER A 43 -26.25 -15.32 4.05
N GLY A 44 -26.18 -16.19 3.02
CA GLY A 44 -25.44 -15.93 1.78
C GLY A 44 -23.91 -15.86 1.93
N LEU A 45 -23.32 -16.36 3.02
CA LEU A 45 -21.90 -16.15 3.35
C LEU A 45 -20.91 -16.56 2.24
N ALA A 46 -21.22 -17.63 1.50
CA ALA A 46 -20.37 -18.14 0.42
C ALA A 46 -20.17 -17.11 -0.72
N GLU A 47 -21.18 -16.28 -0.98
CA GLU A 47 -21.23 -15.25 -2.01
C GLU A 47 -20.51 -13.96 -1.61
N LEU A 48 -20.32 -13.74 -0.30
CA LEU A 48 -19.70 -12.53 0.23
C LEU A 48 -18.17 -12.55 0.07
N SER A 49 -17.64 -11.46 -0.46
CA SER A 49 -16.20 -11.14 -0.42
C SER A 49 -15.74 -10.82 1.00
N VAL A 50 -14.42 -10.79 1.23
CA VAL A 50 -13.86 -10.57 2.56
C VAL A 50 -14.36 -9.29 3.25
N MET A 51 -14.44 -8.17 2.51
CA MET A 51 -14.88 -6.89 3.09
C MET A 51 -16.39 -6.86 3.33
N GLN A 52 -17.18 -7.58 2.51
CA GLN A 52 -18.62 -7.76 2.76
C GLN A 52 -18.87 -8.64 3.99
N ARG A 53 -18.05 -9.67 4.22
CA ARG A 53 -18.14 -10.49 5.45
C ARG A 53 -17.79 -9.68 6.70
N MET A 54 -16.75 -8.85 6.63
CA MET A 54 -16.38 -7.92 7.71
C MET A 54 -17.54 -6.96 8.04
N ALA A 55 -18.15 -6.33 7.02
CA ALA A 55 -19.30 -5.46 7.21
C ALA A 55 -20.51 -6.19 7.79
N ARG A 56 -20.80 -7.39 7.27
CA ARG A 56 -21.89 -8.24 7.74
C ARG A 56 -21.78 -8.56 9.22
N VAL A 57 -20.59 -8.80 9.76
CA VAL A 57 -20.43 -9.02 11.21
C VAL A 57 -20.95 -7.83 12.01
N SER A 58 -20.51 -6.61 11.68
CA SER A 58 -20.98 -5.38 12.32
C SER A 58 -22.50 -5.20 12.19
N GLU A 59 -23.03 -5.38 10.99
CA GLU A 59 -24.48 -5.28 10.72
C GLU A 59 -25.28 -6.31 11.54
N SER A 60 -24.75 -7.52 11.67
CA SER A 60 -25.40 -8.60 12.42
C SER A 60 -25.39 -8.33 13.92
N LEU A 61 -24.32 -7.72 14.46
CA LEU A 61 -24.28 -7.27 15.86
C LEU A 61 -25.32 -6.18 16.11
N HIS A 62 -25.38 -5.16 15.24
CA HIS A 62 -26.36 -4.09 15.36
C HIS A 62 -27.81 -4.59 15.28
N ALA A 63 -28.08 -5.58 14.43
CA ALA A 63 -29.43 -6.12 14.25
C ALA A 63 -29.97 -6.85 15.50
N VAL A 64 -29.11 -7.40 16.35
CA VAL A 64 -29.54 -8.28 17.45
C VAL A 64 -29.20 -7.76 18.85
N ILE A 65 -28.41 -6.69 18.97
CA ILE A 65 -28.12 -6.05 20.26
C ILE A 65 -29.19 -4.99 20.55
N PRO A 66 -30.06 -5.17 21.56
CA PRO A 66 -31.13 -4.23 21.88
C PRO A 66 -30.63 -3.11 22.81
N LEU A 67 -29.48 -2.52 22.49
CA LEU A 67 -28.84 -1.45 23.27
C LEU A 67 -28.58 -0.24 22.38
N ASP A 68 -28.45 0.93 22.98
CA ASP A 68 -28.05 2.13 22.24
C ASP A 68 -26.57 2.05 21.79
N TYR A 69 -26.15 3.02 20.97
CA TYR A 69 -24.79 3.08 20.44
C TYR A 69 -23.72 3.14 21.55
N ALA A 70 -23.93 3.96 22.57
CA ALA A 70 -22.96 4.17 23.65
C ALA A 70 -22.83 2.92 24.53
N GLN A 71 -23.94 2.23 24.81
CA GLN A 71 -23.99 0.97 25.53
C GLN A 71 -23.35 -0.15 24.72
N THR A 72 -23.67 -0.26 23.42
CA THR A 72 -23.08 -1.27 22.54
C THR A 72 -21.57 -1.09 22.43
N LEU A 73 -21.08 0.15 22.33
CA LEU A 73 -19.64 0.40 22.35
C LEU A 73 -18.98 -0.20 23.59
N LYS A 74 -19.53 -0.01 24.81
CA LYS A 74 -18.93 -0.60 26.02
C LYS A 74 -18.68 -2.12 25.88
N LEU A 75 -19.60 -2.83 25.24
CA LEU A 75 -19.43 -4.25 24.93
C LEU A 75 -18.31 -4.48 23.92
N LEU A 76 -18.27 -3.68 22.85
CA LEU A 76 -17.24 -3.78 21.81
C LEU A 76 -15.82 -3.45 22.32
N TYR A 77 -15.69 -2.50 23.26
CA TYR A 77 -14.43 -2.24 23.97
C TYR A 77 -13.97 -3.49 24.75
N ALA A 78 -14.89 -4.16 25.46
CA ALA A 78 -14.58 -5.40 26.18
C ALA A 78 -14.29 -6.60 25.24
N LEU A 79 -14.92 -6.62 24.04
CA LEU A 79 -14.74 -7.65 23.03
C LEU A 79 -13.36 -7.57 22.36
N ALA A 80 -12.89 -6.37 22.03
CA ALA A 80 -11.67 -6.14 21.25
C ALA A 80 -10.45 -6.99 21.67
N PRO A 81 -10.06 -7.04 22.97
CA PRO A 81 -8.90 -7.85 23.41
C PRO A 81 -9.14 -9.36 23.36
N ARG A 82 -10.37 -9.82 23.13
CA ARG A 82 -10.75 -11.24 23.10
C ARG A 82 -10.70 -11.83 21.70
N LEU A 83 -10.65 -10.99 20.67
CA LEU A 83 -10.60 -11.42 19.28
C LEU A 83 -9.22 -11.97 18.91
N ASN A 84 -9.22 -13.13 18.29
CA ASN A 84 -8.01 -13.86 17.89
C ASN A 84 -7.49 -13.52 16.48
N SER A 85 -7.85 -12.36 15.92
CA SER A 85 -7.34 -11.89 14.63
C SER A 85 -7.48 -10.38 14.45
N ALA A 86 -6.36 -9.74 14.11
CA ALA A 86 -6.34 -8.30 13.87
C ALA A 86 -7.16 -7.87 12.64
N PHE A 87 -7.17 -8.71 11.60
CA PHE A 87 -7.96 -8.44 10.39
C PHE A 87 -9.47 -8.63 10.65
N VAL A 88 -9.84 -9.60 11.49
CA VAL A 88 -11.24 -9.80 11.89
C VAL A 88 -11.74 -8.59 12.67
N SER A 89 -10.90 -8.04 13.56
CA SER A 89 -11.21 -6.88 14.38
C SER A 89 -11.57 -5.61 13.59
N LEU A 90 -11.40 -5.58 12.26
CA LEU A 90 -11.85 -4.48 11.39
C LEU A 90 -13.36 -4.22 11.44
N PHE A 91 -14.18 -5.20 11.87
CA PHE A 91 -15.62 -4.95 12.05
C PHE A 91 -15.91 -3.97 13.20
N LEU A 92 -15.04 -3.87 14.20
CA LEU A 92 -15.20 -2.96 15.35
C LEU A 92 -15.18 -1.48 14.93
N PRO A 93 -14.13 -0.98 14.23
CA PRO A 93 -14.16 0.39 13.71
C PRO A 93 -15.21 0.55 12.61
N HIS A 94 -15.56 -0.50 11.85
CA HIS A 94 -16.66 -0.41 10.90
C HIS A 94 -18.02 -0.16 11.59
N PHE A 95 -18.31 -0.80 12.73
CA PHE A 95 -19.49 -0.51 13.55
C PHE A 95 -19.54 0.97 13.96
N VAL A 96 -18.40 1.53 14.38
CA VAL A 96 -18.29 2.95 14.72
C VAL A 96 -18.63 3.84 13.52
N ALA A 97 -18.10 3.55 12.34
CA ALA A 97 -18.36 4.34 11.14
C ALA A 97 -19.82 4.23 10.66
N SER A 98 -20.45 3.07 10.84
CA SER A 98 -21.82 2.82 10.40
C SER A 98 -22.87 3.45 11.31
N TYR A 99 -22.62 3.47 12.63
CA TYR A 99 -23.65 3.82 13.62
C TYR A 99 -23.28 4.99 14.55
N GLY A 100 -22.07 5.54 14.43
CA GLY A 100 -21.55 6.59 15.33
C GLY A 100 -21.54 8.01 14.76
N ARG A 101 -22.08 8.24 13.56
CA ARG A 101 -21.97 9.54 12.86
C ARG A 101 -22.45 10.73 13.70
N ASP A 102 -23.53 10.54 14.47
CA ASP A 102 -24.14 11.60 15.28
C ASP A 102 -23.53 11.71 16.70
N ASP A 103 -22.57 10.85 17.05
CA ASP A 103 -21.81 10.89 18.31
C ASP A 103 -20.30 10.94 18.02
N PHE A 104 -19.87 12.07 17.45
CA PHE A 104 -18.53 12.26 16.87
C PHE A 104 -17.40 12.03 17.88
N GLU A 105 -17.44 12.68 19.04
CA GLU A 105 -16.34 12.61 20.02
C GLU A 105 -16.16 11.18 20.55
N ARG A 106 -17.27 10.49 20.85
CA ARG A 106 -17.24 9.09 21.26
C ARG A 106 -16.73 8.19 20.15
N SER A 107 -17.14 8.45 18.91
CA SER A 107 -16.68 7.71 17.74
C SER A 107 -15.18 7.86 17.53
N MET A 108 -14.64 9.09 17.61
CA MET A 108 -13.20 9.31 17.48
C MET A 108 -12.41 8.62 18.60
N ALA A 109 -12.89 8.67 19.84
CA ALA A 109 -12.29 7.92 20.95
C ALA A 109 -12.31 6.40 20.69
N ALA A 110 -13.43 5.87 20.17
CA ALA A 110 -13.56 4.46 19.82
C ALA A 110 -12.64 4.04 18.66
N LEU A 111 -12.52 4.85 17.61
CA LEU A 111 -11.59 4.56 16.50
C LEU A 111 -10.14 4.56 16.98
N LYS A 112 -9.76 5.52 17.85
CA LYS A 112 -8.44 5.54 18.47
C LYS A 112 -8.20 4.28 19.32
N TYR A 113 -9.19 3.84 20.08
CA TYR A 113 -9.09 2.63 20.89
C TYR A 113 -9.02 1.35 20.07
N PHE A 114 -9.81 1.23 18.99
CA PHE A 114 -9.85 0.01 18.18
C PHE A 114 -8.68 -0.13 17.21
N THR A 115 -8.01 0.97 16.83
CA THR A 115 -6.96 0.91 15.80
C THR A 115 -5.76 0.00 16.14
N PRO A 116 -5.31 -0.16 17.41
CA PRO A 116 -4.22 -1.08 17.74
C PRO A 116 -4.63 -2.56 17.62
N PHE A 117 -5.93 -2.88 17.75
CA PHE A 117 -6.45 -4.25 17.59
C PHE A 117 -6.57 -4.68 16.12
N GLY A 118 -6.39 -3.76 15.18
CA GLY A 118 -6.51 -3.99 13.75
C GLY A 118 -6.08 -2.77 12.97
N SER A 119 -7.05 -1.99 12.51
CA SER A 119 -6.83 -0.67 11.92
C SER A 119 -8.16 0.07 11.76
N ALA A 120 -8.21 1.35 12.13
CA ALA A 120 -9.37 2.20 11.85
C ALA A 120 -9.28 2.92 10.48
N GLU A 121 -8.33 2.54 9.60
CA GLU A 121 -8.05 3.24 8.33
C GLU A 121 -9.24 3.35 7.38
N PHE A 122 -10.14 2.36 7.39
CA PHE A 122 -11.35 2.39 6.58
C PHE A 122 -12.46 3.22 7.24
N ALA A 123 -12.56 3.12 8.56
CA ALA A 123 -13.65 3.67 9.35
C ALA A 123 -13.55 5.18 9.60
N VAL A 124 -12.35 5.74 9.66
CA VAL A 124 -12.16 7.19 9.79
C VAL A 124 -12.57 7.94 8.51
N ARG A 125 -12.60 7.27 7.37
CA ARG A 125 -12.82 7.90 6.05
C ARG A 125 -14.24 8.39 5.83
N PRO A 126 -15.30 7.68 6.25
CA PRO A 126 -16.64 8.25 6.30
C PRO A 126 -16.74 9.55 7.10
N PHE A 127 -16.01 9.68 8.22
CA PHE A 127 -15.94 10.92 8.99
C PHE A 127 -15.21 12.02 8.22
N LEU A 128 -14.07 11.72 7.58
CA LEU A 128 -13.36 12.66 6.69
C LEU A 128 -14.22 13.10 5.49
N LEU A 129 -15.05 12.21 4.96
CA LEU A 129 -15.94 12.52 3.84
C LEU A 129 -17.07 13.47 4.26
N HIS A 130 -17.59 13.33 5.48
CA HIS A 130 -18.72 14.09 5.97
C HIS A 130 -18.33 15.40 6.66
N ASP A 131 -17.31 15.38 7.50
CA ASP A 131 -16.84 16.51 8.30
C ASP A 131 -15.30 16.54 8.29
N LEU A 132 -14.77 17.00 7.15
CA LEU A 132 -13.35 16.96 6.85
C LEU A 132 -12.51 17.75 7.87
N GLN A 133 -12.89 18.99 8.14
CA GLN A 133 -12.11 19.89 9.00
C GLN A 133 -12.05 19.36 10.42
N ARG A 134 -13.20 18.97 11.00
CA ARG A 134 -13.25 18.45 12.36
C ARG A 134 -12.47 17.13 12.49
N THR A 135 -12.60 16.24 11.52
CA THR A 135 -11.89 14.95 11.53
C THR A 135 -10.39 15.13 11.33
N LEU A 136 -9.94 16.03 10.44
CA LEU A 136 -8.52 16.32 10.25
C LEU A 136 -7.88 16.92 11.51
N ALA A 137 -8.59 17.76 12.27
CA ALA A 137 -8.07 18.29 13.53
C ALA A 137 -7.76 17.16 14.54
N VAL A 138 -8.65 16.17 14.65
CA VAL A 138 -8.41 14.97 15.47
C VAL A 138 -7.22 14.16 14.96
N MET A 139 -7.13 13.95 13.64
CA MET A 139 -6.03 13.19 13.04
C MET A 139 -4.68 13.91 13.15
N GLN A 140 -4.67 15.24 13.12
CA GLN A 140 -3.47 16.04 13.42
C GLN A 140 -3.01 15.79 14.85
N ALA A 141 -3.91 15.77 15.84
CA ALA A 141 -3.56 15.39 17.21
C ALA A 141 -3.04 13.94 17.29
N TRP A 142 -3.66 13.00 16.58
CA TRP A 142 -3.20 11.60 16.51
C TRP A 142 -1.81 11.45 15.90
N SER A 143 -1.37 12.35 15.01
CA SER A 143 0.00 12.31 14.46
C SER A 143 1.08 12.57 15.51
N LEU A 144 0.72 13.10 16.68
CA LEU A 144 1.62 13.37 17.80
C LEU A 144 1.46 12.36 18.96
N ASP A 145 0.65 11.31 18.78
CA ASP A 145 0.35 10.35 19.83
C ASP A 145 1.56 9.47 20.18
N ALA A 146 1.63 8.99 21.43
CA ALA A 146 2.70 8.09 21.85
C ALA A 146 2.61 6.71 21.17
N ASP A 147 1.39 6.27 20.81
CA ASP A 147 1.15 4.98 20.16
C ASP A 147 1.39 5.05 18.64
N GLU A 148 2.27 4.18 18.13
CA GLU A 148 2.58 4.09 16.70
C GLU A 148 1.36 3.71 15.84
N HIS A 149 0.39 2.95 16.37
CA HIS A 149 -0.82 2.58 15.65
C HIS A 149 -1.71 3.79 15.41
N VAL A 150 -1.78 4.70 16.38
CA VAL A 150 -2.55 5.96 16.30
C VAL A 150 -1.86 6.95 15.37
N ARG A 151 -0.53 7.12 15.48
CA ARG A 151 0.24 7.95 14.53
C ARG A 151 0.13 7.43 13.10
N ARG A 152 0.22 6.11 12.92
CA ARG A 152 0.05 5.49 11.60
C ARG A 152 -1.36 5.73 11.06
N LEU A 153 -2.41 5.63 11.90
CA LEU A 153 -3.79 5.91 11.49
C LEU A 153 -3.93 7.35 10.95
N ALA A 154 -3.29 8.34 11.59
CA ALA A 154 -3.30 9.72 11.12
C ALA A 154 -2.80 9.85 9.69
N SER A 155 -1.69 9.18 9.35
CA SER A 155 -1.15 9.17 7.98
C SER A 155 -1.96 8.28 7.03
N GLU A 156 -2.34 7.06 7.44
CA GLU A 156 -2.93 6.07 6.55
C GLU A 156 -4.40 6.38 6.23
N GLY A 157 -5.18 6.69 7.26
CA GLY A 157 -6.61 6.97 7.12
C GLY A 157 -6.89 8.19 6.26
N SER A 158 -5.96 9.15 6.23
CA SER A 158 -6.05 10.38 5.44
C SER A 158 -5.50 10.25 4.02
N ARG A 159 -5.03 9.06 3.60
CA ARG A 159 -4.46 8.87 2.26
C ARG A 159 -5.44 9.23 1.13
N PRO A 160 -4.98 9.92 0.06
CA PRO A 160 -5.82 10.22 -1.11
C PRO A 160 -6.39 8.96 -1.76
N ARG A 161 -5.57 7.91 -1.89
CA ARG A 161 -5.84 6.72 -2.72
C ARG A 161 -5.65 5.40 -1.94
N LEU A 162 -6.19 5.33 -0.73
CA LEU A 162 -6.12 4.12 0.11
C LEU A 162 -6.73 2.91 -0.63
N PRO A 163 -6.00 1.79 -0.78
CA PRO A 163 -6.55 0.57 -1.35
C PRO A 163 -7.78 0.06 -0.58
N TRP A 164 -8.72 -0.56 -1.29
CA TRP A 164 -9.97 -1.11 -0.72
C TRP A 164 -10.91 -0.07 -0.09
N SER A 165 -10.65 1.23 -0.27
CA SER A 165 -11.54 2.32 0.11
C SER A 165 -11.79 3.26 -1.08
N PHE A 166 -12.79 4.13 -0.95
CA PHE A 166 -13.01 5.24 -1.87
C PHE A 166 -11.88 6.26 -1.77
N ARG A 167 -11.64 7.05 -2.82
CA ARG A 167 -10.66 8.15 -2.79
C ARG A 167 -11.22 9.32 -1.99
N LEU A 168 -10.36 10.00 -1.24
CA LEU A 168 -10.72 11.26 -0.58
C LEU A 168 -10.47 12.41 -1.56
N ALA A 169 -11.47 12.77 -2.36
CA ALA A 169 -11.32 13.75 -3.44
C ALA A 169 -10.78 15.11 -2.95
N GLN A 170 -11.24 15.59 -1.79
CA GLN A 170 -10.78 16.86 -1.21
C GLN A 170 -9.30 16.82 -0.82
N VAL A 171 -8.84 15.74 -0.19
CA VAL A 171 -7.42 15.53 0.15
C VAL A 171 -6.58 15.31 -1.10
N GLN A 172 -7.12 14.60 -2.09
CA GLN A 172 -6.44 14.40 -3.38
C GLN A 172 -6.24 15.72 -4.12
N ALA A 173 -7.20 16.64 -4.05
CA ALA A 173 -7.15 17.93 -4.75
C ALA A 173 -6.29 18.98 -4.05
N ASN A 174 -6.10 18.86 -2.73
CA ASN A 174 -5.30 19.81 -1.95
C ASN A 174 -4.38 19.08 -0.95
N PRO A 175 -3.09 18.89 -1.29
CA PRO A 175 -2.15 18.19 -0.41
C PRO A 175 -1.84 18.95 0.89
N GLU A 176 -2.09 20.27 0.95
CA GLU A 176 -1.83 21.08 2.15
C GLU A 176 -2.68 20.64 3.36
N LEU A 177 -3.86 20.06 3.13
CA LEU A 177 -4.78 19.63 4.19
C LEU A 177 -4.14 18.61 5.15
N CYS A 178 -3.25 17.77 4.65
CA CYS A 178 -2.57 16.73 5.43
C CYS A 178 -1.07 17.01 5.62
N ALA A 179 -0.55 18.15 5.17
CA ALA A 179 0.87 18.47 5.22
C ALA A 179 1.44 18.42 6.64
N ALA A 180 0.74 19.01 7.60
CA ALA A 180 1.14 19.01 9.02
C ALA A 180 1.26 17.59 9.60
N ILE A 181 0.34 16.68 9.25
CA ILE A 181 0.41 15.27 9.68
C ILE A 181 1.68 14.61 9.14
N LEU A 182 1.97 14.80 7.84
CA LEU A 182 3.14 14.20 7.21
C LEU A 182 4.45 14.79 7.74
N ASP A 183 4.46 16.09 8.04
CA ASP A 183 5.60 16.79 8.61
C ASP A 183 5.93 16.32 10.03
N ASN A 184 4.92 16.13 10.88
CA ASN A 184 5.09 15.55 12.22
C ASN A 184 5.74 14.16 12.17
N LEU A 185 5.45 13.39 11.12
CA LEU A 185 5.84 11.98 11.00
C LEU A 185 7.05 11.73 10.07
N LYS A 186 7.67 12.78 9.51
CA LYS A 186 8.77 12.68 8.51
C LYS A 186 10.07 12.05 9.02
N ALA A 187 10.19 11.84 10.32
CA ALA A 187 11.35 11.23 10.97
C ALA A 187 10.94 10.15 12.00
N ASP A 188 9.70 9.65 11.94
CA ASP A 188 9.14 8.73 12.94
C ASP A 188 10.02 7.48 13.16
N HIS A 189 10.17 7.05 14.41
CA HIS A 189 10.98 5.88 14.79
C HIS A 189 10.31 4.55 14.39
N SER A 190 8.98 4.51 14.26
CA SER A 190 8.24 3.33 13.83
C SER A 190 8.34 3.12 12.32
N LEU A 191 8.83 1.95 11.90
CA LEU A 191 8.79 1.56 10.48
C LEU A 191 7.35 1.45 9.95
N TYR A 192 6.39 1.10 10.80
CA TYR A 192 4.98 0.99 10.43
C TYR A 192 4.42 2.37 10.03
N VAL A 193 4.72 3.41 10.82
CA VAL A 193 4.37 4.81 10.51
C VAL A 193 5.09 5.28 9.24
N ARG A 194 6.41 5.08 9.14
CA ARG A 194 7.18 5.53 7.96
C ARG A 194 6.66 4.94 6.65
N LYS A 195 6.26 3.65 6.65
CA LYS A 195 5.63 3.00 5.50
C LYS A 195 4.36 3.73 5.06
N SER A 196 3.54 4.15 6.03
CA SER A 196 2.32 4.91 5.76
C SER A 196 2.63 6.27 5.15
N VAL A 197 3.53 7.05 5.75
CA VAL A 197 3.92 8.39 5.24
C VAL A 197 4.45 8.29 3.81
N ALA A 198 5.33 7.32 3.54
CA ALA A 198 5.86 7.11 2.20
C ALA A 198 4.81 6.63 1.19
N ASN A 199 3.77 5.90 1.62
CA ASN A 199 2.65 5.53 0.75
C ASN A 199 1.73 6.72 0.50
N HIS A 200 1.44 7.53 1.52
CA HIS A 200 0.65 8.75 1.41
C HIS A 200 1.31 9.72 0.42
N LEU A 201 2.58 10.04 0.60
CA LEU A 201 3.31 10.91 -0.33
C LEU A 201 3.34 10.33 -1.76
N ASN A 202 3.55 9.02 -1.92
CA ASN A 202 3.50 8.38 -3.25
C ASN A 202 2.10 8.45 -3.88
N ASP A 203 1.02 8.44 -3.09
CA ASP A 203 -0.32 8.66 -3.62
C ASP A 203 -0.46 10.11 -4.13
N ILE A 204 0.07 11.09 -3.40
CA ILE A 204 0.08 12.51 -3.81
C ILE A 204 0.87 12.70 -5.12
N THR A 205 1.98 11.97 -5.34
CA THR A 205 2.76 12.08 -6.60
C THR A 205 1.96 11.77 -7.88
N LYS A 206 0.78 11.16 -7.75
CA LYS A 206 -0.09 10.83 -8.89
C LYS A 206 -0.85 12.03 -9.43
N ASP A 207 -1.00 13.07 -8.63
CA ASP A 207 -1.79 14.27 -8.94
C ASP A 207 -0.95 15.55 -8.76
N HIS A 208 -0.11 15.61 -7.72
CA HIS A 208 0.71 16.77 -7.36
C HIS A 208 2.20 16.38 -7.18
N PRO A 209 2.89 15.91 -8.24
CA PRO A 209 4.29 15.48 -8.14
C PRO A 209 5.24 16.59 -7.69
N ASP A 210 5.08 17.81 -8.21
CA ASP A 210 5.96 18.93 -7.88
C ASP A 210 5.83 19.39 -6.43
N TRP A 211 4.64 19.25 -5.83
CA TRP A 211 4.43 19.53 -4.42
C TRP A 211 5.25 18.58 -3.55
N VAL A 212 5.19 17.27 -3.82
CA VAL A 212 5.95 16.26 -3.08
C VAL A 212 7.47 16.44 -3.27
N LEU A 213 7.90 16.76 -4.49
CA LEU A 213 9.31 17.03 -4.78
C LEU A 213 9.82 18.22 -3.97
N SER A 214 9.09 19.35 -4.01
CA SER A 214 9.48 20.58 -3.28
C SER A 214 9.46 20.36 -1.76
N LEU A 215 8.49 19.61 -1.24
CA LEU A 215 8.45 19.22 0.16
C LEU A 215 9.69 18.41 0.55
N ILE A 216 10.02 17.36 -0.19
CA ILE A 216 11.15 16.47 0.14
C ILE A 216 12.50 17.17 -0.05
N GLU A 217 12.62 18.09 -1.01
CA GLU A 217 13.81 18.93 -1.19
C GLU A 217 14.09 19.81 0.04
N SER A 218 13.05 20.17 0.81
CA SER A 218 13.21 20.92 2.07
C SER A 218 13.61 20.06 3.27
N TRP A 219 13.58 18.73 3.15
CA TRP A 219 13.83 17.82 4.27
C TRP A 219 15.33 17.55 4.48
N ASN A 220 15.72 17.33 5.74
CA ASN A 220 17.06 16.83 6.06
C ASN A 220 17.18 15.32 5.74
N LEU A 221 17.78 15.00 4.60
CA LEU A 221 17.98 13.62 4.15
C LEU A 221 19.23 12.94 4.73
N GLU A 222 20.01 13.62 5.57
CA GLU A 222 21.05 12.95 6.37
C GLU A 222 20.42 12.09 7.47
N HIS A 223 19.19 12.41 7.89
CA HIS A 223 18.46 11.58 8.84
C HIS A 223 17.96 10.28 8.16
N PRO A 224 18.37 9.09 8.63
CA PRO A 224 18.17 7.83 7.90
C PRO A 224 16.70 7.46 7.73
N HIS A 225 15.84 7.81 8.69
CA HIS A 225 14.40 7.58 8.61
C HIS A 225 13.75 8.46 7.54
N THR A 226 14.15 9.72 7.45
CA THR A 226 13.62 10.69 6.50
C THR A 226 14.09 10.36 5.08
N ALA A 227 15.37 10.00 4.92
CA ALA A 227 15.91 9.46 3.67
C ALA A 227 15.17 8.21 3.19
N TRP A 228 14.83 7.30 4.12
CA TRP A 228 14.03 6.12 3.80
C TRP A 228 12.63 6.51 3.29
N ILE A 229 11.93 7.42 3.97
CA ILE A 229 10.62 7.89 3.52
C ILE A 229 10.72 8.51 2.13
N ALA A 230 11.67 9.42 1.91
CA ALA A 230 11.87 10.10 0.62
C ALA A 230 12.04 9.10 -0.54
N ARG A 231 12.93 8.12 -0.37
CA ARG A 231 13.16 7.06 -1.38
C ARG A 231 11.90 6.28 -1.69
N HIS A 232 11.14 5.91 -0.67
CA HIS A 232 9.92 5.13 -0.86
C HIS A 232 8.78 6.00 -1.42
N ALA A 233 8.63 7.25 -1.00
CA ALA A 233 7.65 8.21 -1.52
C ALA A 233 7.84 8.48 -3.01
N LEU A 234 9.09 8.69 -3.44
CA LEU A 234 9.44 9.04 -4.81
C LEU A 234 9.54 7.84 -5.76
N ARG A 235 9.29 6.61 -5.28
CA ARG A 235 9.48 5.36 -6.07
C ARG A 235 8.78 5.35 -7.42
N SER A 236 7.62 6.01 -7.53
CA SER A 236 6.88 6.11 -8.80
C SER A 236 7.58 7.07 -9.76
N LEU A 237 7.95 8.27 -9.28
CA LEU A 237 8.64 9.29 -10.07
C LEU A 237 10.04 8.84 -10.51
N ILE A 238 10.78 8.16 -9.63
CA ILE A 238 12.08 7.57 -9.96
C ILE A 238 11.96 6.57 -11.11
N LYS A 239 10.94 5.69 -11.08
CA LYS A 239 10.68 4.74 -12.17
C LYS A 239 10.22 5.42 -13.47
N GLN A 240 9.68 6.63 -13.38
CA GLN A 240 9.33 7.44 -14.55
C GLN A 240 10.54 8.23 -15.08
N GLY A 241 11.73 8.11 -14.46
CA GLY A 241 12.92 8.85 -14.85
C GLY A 241 12.85 10.34 -14.49
N ASN A 242 12.03 10.74 -13.52
CA ASN A 242 11.93 12.14 -13.11
C ASN A 242 13.28 12.63 -12.56
N SER A 243 13.84 13.66 -13.19
CA SER A 243 15.18 14.19 -12.90
C SER A 243 15.30 14.75 -11.48
N ARG A 244 14.30 15.50 -10.99
CA ARG A 244 14.27 16.00 -9.60
C ARG A 244 14.28 14.85 -8.60
N ALA A 245 13.40 13.87 -8.76
CA ALA A 245 13.34 12.70 -7.89
C ALA A 245 14.66 11.91 -7.85
N LEU A 246 15.32 11.75 -9.01
CA LEU A 246 16.63 11.11 -9.12
C LEU A 246 17.74 11.95 -8.48
N THR A 247 17.68 13.27 -8.62
CA THR A 247 18.61 14.22 -7.98
C THR A 247 18.54 14.13 -6.46
N ILE A 248 17.33 14.07 -5.89
CA ILE A 248 17.12 13.86 -4.45
C ILE A 248 17.77 12.55 -3.96
N MET A 249 17.82 11.52 -4.81
CA MET A 249 18.49 10.25 -4.50
C MET A 249 20.01 10.26 -4.75
N GLY A 250 20.56 11.39 -5.21
CA GLY A 250 21.96 11.54 -5.61
C GLY A 250 22.33 10.91 -6.95
N ALA A 251 21.34 10.62 -7.80
CA ALA A 251 21.49 9.95 -9.09
C ALA A 251 20.83 10.73 -10.24
N GLY A 252 20.79 12.06 -10.12
CA GLY A 252 20.14 12.96 -11.09
C GLY A 252 20.99 13.32 -12.31
N ALA A 253 22.31 13.21 -12.18
CA ALA A 253 23.22 13.41 -13.31
C ALA A 253 23.10 12.26 -14.31
N ARG A 254 23.33 12.58 -15.59
CA ARG A 254 23.48 11.57 -16.63
C ARG A 254 24.59 10.61 -16.24
N ALA A 255 24.33 9.32 -16.35
CA ALA A 255 25.33 8.32 -16.01
C ALA A 255 26.46 8.32 -17.05
N GLU A 256 27.70 8.46 -16.58
CA GLU A 256 28.90 8.37 -17.41
C GLU A 256 29.31 6.91 -17.48
N VAL A 257 28.58 6.12 -18.26
CA VAL A 257 28.79 4.68 -18.39
C VAL A 257 28.62 4.21 -19.82
N THR A 258 29.33 3.14 -20.17
CA THR A 258 29.11 2.37 -21.40
C THR A 258 28.38 1.07 -21.08
N LEU A 259 27.37 0.73 -21.88
CA LEU A 259 26.60 -0.51 -21.77
C LEU A 259 27.22 -1.60 -22.64
N HIS A 260 27.54 -2.74 -22.05
CA HIS A 260 28.11 -3.89 -22.74
C HIS A 260 27.23 -5.14 -22.60
N ARG A 261 27.28 -6.00 -23.62
CA ARG A 261 26.72 -7.37 -23.61
C ARG A 261 25.26 -7.43 -23.14
N LEU A 262 24.43 -6.47 -23.57
CA LEU A 262 23.01 -6.51 -23.29
C LEU A 262 22.36 -7.70 -24.01
N SER A 263 21.70 -8.57 -23.26
CA SER A 263 20.98 -9.72 -23.79
C SER A 263 19.76 -10.09 -22.93
N VAL A 264 18.74 -10.63 -23.59
CA VAL A 264 17.63 -11.33 -22.94
C VAL A 264 17.58 -12.76 -23.47
N THR A 265 17.58 -13.75 -22.58
CA THR A 265 17.55 -15.17 -22.95
C THR A 265 16.50 -15.96 -22.16
N PRO A 266 15.82 -16.94 -22.77
CA PRO A 266 15.83 -17.29 -24.20
C PRO A 266 15.20 -16.21 -25.09
N ALA A 267 15.51 -16.21 -26.38
CA ALA A 267 14.93 -15.27 -27.35
C ALA A 267 13.44 -15.54 -27.63
N VAL A 268 12.96 -16.76 -27.37
CA VAL A 268 11.56 -17.16 -27.54
C VAL A 268 11.16 -18.00 -26.33
N ILE A 269 10.02 -17.68 -25.73
CA ILE A 269 9.47 -18.40 -24.57
C ILE A 269 7.98 -18.75 -24.76
N ASN A 270 7.54 -19.79 -24.06
CA ASN A 270 6.15 -20.09 -23.79
C ASN A 270 5.69 -19.39 -22.49
N LEU A 271 4.39 -19.16 -22.37
CA LEU A 271 3.83 -18.62 -21.12
C LEU A 271 4.07 -19.60 -19.96
N GLY A 272 4.59 -19.09 -18.84
CA GLY A 272 5.03 -19.87 -17.69
C GLY A 272 6.54 -20.08 -17.62
N GLU A 273 7.30 -19.68 -18.64
CA GLU A 273 8.77 -19.74 -18.65
C GLU A 273 9.42 -18.44 -18.12
N ARG A 274 10.75 -18.47 -17.98
CA ARG A 274 11.53 -17.37 -17.42
C ARG A 274 12.40 -16.74 -18.51
N ILE A 275 12.55 -15.42 -18.45
CA ILE A 275 13.59 -14.68 -19.18
C ILE A 275 14.72 -14.29 -18.24
N ASN A 276 15.93 -14.16 -18.77
CA ASN A 276 17.12 -13.67 -18.09
C ASN A 276 17.62 -12.42 -18.81
N LEU A 277 17.46 -11.26 -18.19
CA LEU A 277 18.11 -10.02 -18.59
C LEU A 277 19.53 -10.00 -18.02
N SER A 278 20.54 -9.75 -18.86
CA SER A 278 21.92 -9.55 -18.44
C SER A 278 22.62 -8.48 -19.26
N PHE A 279 23.51 -7.73 -18.61
CA PHE A 279 24.37 -6.71 -19.21
C PHE A 279 25.48 -6.34 -18.22
N SER A 280 26.45 -5.56 -18.67
CA SER A 280 27.41 -4.91 -17.80
C SER A 280 27.54 -3.42 -18.08
N LEU A 281 27.85 -2.67 -17.02
CA LEU A 281 28.09 -1.23 -17.09
C LEU A 281 29.57 -0.98 -16.77
N GLU A 282 30.23 -0.22 -17.63
CA GLU A 282 31.61 0.27 -17.43
C GLU A 282 31.56 1.76 -17.15
N SER A 283 32.17 2.20 -16.05
CA SER A 283 32.26 3.62 -15.69
C SER A 283 33.26 4.34 -16.60
N THR A 284 32.82 5.41 -17.26
CA THR A 284 33.69 6.34 -17.98
C THR A 284 34.01 7.58 -17.15
N ALA A 285 33.54 7.64 -15.90
CA ALA A 285 33.78 8.76 -14.98
C ALA A 285 35.16 8.68 -14.31
N ALA A 286 35.71 9.84 -13.97
CA ALA A 286 36.94 9.96 -13.17
C ALA A 286 36.72 9.79 -11.65
N ALA A 287 35.46 9.75 -11.20
CA ALA A 287 35.10 9.62 -9.78
C ALA A 287 33.92 8.64 -9.61
N PRO A 288 33.69 8.12 -8.38
CA PRO A 288 32.53 7.28 -8.12
C PRO A 288 31.20 8.01 -8.36
N GLN A 289 30.26 7.33 -9.01
CA GLN A 289 28.93 7.85 -9.33
C GLN A 289 27.83 6.94 -8.78
N LYS A 290 26.74 7.53 -8.27
CA LYS A 290 25.56 6.76 -7.85
C LYS A 290 24.68 6.48 -9.07
N LEU A 291 24.33 5.21 -9.24
CA LEU A 291 23.48 4.71 -10.30
C LEU A 291 22.17 4.16 -9.74
N VAL A 292 21.06 4.59 -10.34
CA VAL A 292 19.75 3.93 -10.20
C VAL A 292 19.50 3.20 -11.51
N VAL A 293 19.63 1.87 -11.46
CA VAL A 293 19.41 0.98 -12.59
C VAL A 293 18.06 0.30 -12.46
N ASP A 294 17.20 0.53 -13.45
CA ASP A 294 15.90 -0.08 -13.64
C ASP A 294 15.85 -0.76 -15.02
N TYR A 295 14.80 -1.53 -15.28
CA TYR A 295 14.51 -2.03 -16.63
C TYR A 295 13.02 -1.96 -16.92
N ALA A 296 12.65 -1.77 -18.18
CA ALA A 296 11.26 -1.70 -18.61
C ALA A 296 10.95 -2.84 -19.58
N ILE A 297 9.84 -3.54 -19.35
CA ILE A 297 9.28 -4.46 -20.35
C ILE A 297 8.10 -3.79 -21.03
N HIS A 298 8.16 -3.69 -22.35
CA HIS A 298 7.08 -3.23 -23.22
C HIS A 298 6.15 -4.40 -23.51
N TYR A 299 5.15 -4.58 -22.64
CA TYR A 299 4.20 -5.70 -22.77
C TYR A 299 3.23 -5.46 -23.91
N VAL A 300 3.07 -6.46 -24.77
CA VAL A 300 2.01 -6.50 -25.78
C VAL A 300 0.65 -6.51 -25.08
N LYS A 301 -0.30 -5.74 -25.62
CA LYS A 301 -1.69 -5.65 -25.14
C LYS A 301 -2.66 -6.21 -26.19
N SER A 302 -3.90 -6.44 -25.78
CA SER A 302 -4.98 -6.95 -26.66
C SER A 302 -5.20 -6.14 -27.93
N ALA A 303 -4.88 -4.84 -27.93
CA ALA A 303 -5.05 -3.94 -29.07
C ALA A 303 -3.76 -3.71 -29.88
N GLY A 304 -2.76 -4.59 -29.78
CA GLY A 304 -1.50 -4.52 -30.55
C GLY A 304 -0.50 -3.43 -30.11
N HIS A 305 -0.90 -2.52 -29.23
CA HIS A 305 -0.01 -1.52 -28.64
C HIS A 305 0.80 -2.12 -27.49
N SER A 306 1.98 -1.56 -27.23
CA SER A 306 2.82 -1.94 -26.09
C SER A 306 2.74 -0.92 -24.96
N ALA A 307 2.84 -1.39 -23.72
CA ALA A 307 2.91 -0.51 -22.54
C ALA A 307 4.15 -0.84 -21.70
N ALA A 308 4.98 0.17 -21.46
CA ALA A 308 6.18 0.03 -20.64
C ALA A 308 5.81 -0.21 -19.17
N LYS A 309 6.33 -1.31 -18.62
CA LYS A 309 6.29 -1.59 -17.19
C LYS A 309 7.70 -1.58 -16.65
N VAL A 310 8.00 -0.57 -15.82
CA VAL A 310 9.30 -0.42 -15.17
C VAL A 310 9.39 -1.26 -13.91
N PHE A 311 10.50 -1.99 -13.79
CA PHE A 311 10.88 -2.85 -12.68
C PHE A 311 12.20 -2.34 -12.08
N LYS A 312 12.31 -2.43 -10.75
CA LYS A 312 13.54 -2.08 -10.03
C LYS A 312 14.62 -3.14 -10.27
N LEU A 313 15.83 -2.74 -10.64
CA LEU A 313 16.97 -3.65 -10.77
C LEU A 313 17.92 -3.52 -9.58
N LYS A 314 18.68 -2.43 -9.51
CA LYS A 314 19.66 -2.18 -8.44
C LYS A 314 19.96 -0.68 -8.34
N ALA A 315 20.18 -0.19 -7.12
CA ALA A 315 20.80 1.11 -6.88
C ALA A 315 22.15 0.89 -6.18
N PHE A 316 23.23 1.49 -6.67
CA PHE A 316 24.58 1.28 -6.15
C PHE A 316 25.52 2.41 -6.58
N THR A 317 26.67 2.52 -5.92
CA THR A 317 27.77 3.39 -6.37
C THR A 317 28.71 2.58 -7.25
N LEU A 318 29.03 3.08 -8.43
CA LEU A 318 30.01 2.53 -9.36
C LEU A 318 31.27 3.40 -9.31
N GLY A 319 32.42 2.81 -9.02
CA GLY A 319 33.72 3.49 -8.97
C GLY A 319 34.21 4.00 -10.33
N ALA A 320 35.26 4.80 -10.32
CA ALA A 320 35.92 5.28 -11.55
C ALA A 320 36.55 4.12 -12.33
N GLY A 321 36.26 4.00 -13.64
CA GLY A 321 36.71 2.89 -14.47
C GLY A 321 36.17 1.50 -14.05
N GLU A 322 35.31 1.41 -13.04
CA GLU A 322 34.79 0.13 -12.55
C GLU A 322 33.83 -0.48 -13.56
N HIS A 323 33.88 -1.80 -13.69
CA HIS A 323 32.98 -2.58 -14.51
C HIS A 323 32.10 -3.48 -13.64
N HIS A 324 30.78 -3.31 -13.71
CA HIS A 324 29.81 -4.04 -12.88
C HIS A 324 28.80 -4.83 -13.72
N SER A 325 28.70 -6.14 -13.46
CA SER A 325 27.77 -7.04 -14.16
C SER A 325 26.42 -7.13 -13.44
N LEU A 326 25.34 -7.12 -14.21
CA LEU A 326 23.97 -7.16 -13.71
C LEU A 326 23.19 -8.28 -14.39
N ARG A 327 22.38 -8.98 -13.59
CA ARG A 327 21.49 -10.04 -14.08
C ARG A 327 20.16 -10.00 -13.33
N ARG A 328 19.07 -10.25 -14.04
CA ARG A 328 17.73 -10.41 -13.48
C ARG A 328 16.97 -11.51 -14.22
N GLU A 329 16.54 -12.52 -13.47
CA GLU A 329 15.52 -13.45 -13.95
C GLU A 329 14.13 -12.84 -13.75
N GLN A 330 13.24 -13.05 -14.71
CA GLN A 330 11.83 -12.72 -14.59
C GLN A 330 10.93 -13.83 -15.12
N HIS A 331 10.04 -14.31 -14.25
CA HIS A 331 9.02 -15.31 -14.60
C HIS A 331 7.87 -14.63 -15.35
N ILE A 332 7.65 -15.04 -16.61
CA ILE A 332 6.55 -14.55 -17.44
C ILE A 332 5.40 -15.55 -17.34
N ARG A 333 4.45 -15.29 -16.45
CA ARG A 333 3.27 -16.13 -16.21
C ARG A 333 2.03 -15.29 -16.02
N GLU A 334 0.86 -15.89 -16.16
CA GLU A 334 -0.38 -15.21 -15.81
C GLU A 334 -0.38 -14.79 -14.34
N LEU A 335 -0.85 -13.57 -14.11
CA LEU A 335 -1.11 -13.03 -12.79
C LEU A 335 -2.54 -12.54 -12.78
N THR A 336 -3.21 -12.60 -11.63
CA THR A 336 -4.54 -11.99 -11.44
C THR A 336 -4.57 -10.51 -11.84
N THR A 337 -3.44 -9.82 -11.78
CA THR A 337 -3.28 -8.40 -12.13
C THR A 337 -2.69 -8.15 -13.52
N ARG A 338 -2.31 -9.19 -14.28
CA ARG A 338 -1.68 -9.03 -15.59
C ARG A 338 -1.89 -10.25 -16.49
N ARG A 339 -2.64 -10.03 -17.56
CA ARG A 339 -2.69 -10.91 -18.72
C ARG A 339 -1.53 -10.61 -19.68
N HIS A 340 -1.00 -11.65 -20.29
CA HIS A 340 0.06 -11.57 -21.31
C HIS A 340 -0.53 -11.91 -22.68
N TYR A 341 0.06 -11.35 -23.73
CA TYR A 341 -0.38 -11.56 -25.10
C TYR A 341 0.84 -11.98 -25.92
N PRO A 342 0.69 -12.89 -26.89
CA PRO A 342 1.78 -13.32 -27.76
C PRO A 342 2.40 -12.15 -28.53
N GLY A 343 3.66 -12.32 -28.97
CA GLY A 343 4.38 -11.34 -29.78
C GLY A 343 5.70 -10.87 -29.18
N ARG A 344 6.35 -9.95 -29.91
CA ARG A 344 7.64 -9.34 -29.54
C ARG A 344 7.51 -8.42 -28.34
N HIS A 345 8.27 -8.72 -27.30
CA HIS A 345 8.39 -7.92 -26.08
C HIS A 345 9.78 -7.29 -25.99
N VAL A 346 9.83 -5.96 -26.00
CA VAL A 346 11.09 -5.20 -25.86
C VAL A 346 11.42 -5.00 -24.38
N VAL A 347 12.70 -5.12 -24.03
CA VAL A 347 13.26 -4.90 -22.71
C VAL A 347 14.31 -3.80 -22.76
N ASP A 348 14.02 -2.67 -22.13
CA ASP A 348 14.93 -1.52 -22.03
C ASP A 348 15.72 -1.56 -20.73
N VAL A 349 17.02 -1.19 -20.80
CA VAL A 349 17.83 -0.87 -19.62
C VAL A 349 17.79 0.63 -19.37
N LEU A 350 17.41 1.01 -18.15
CA LEU A 350 17.29 2.40 -17.71
C LEU A 350 18.36 2.68 -16.64
N VAL A 351 19.19 3.70 -16.84
CA VAL A 351 20.18 4.14 -15.86
C VAL A 351 19.99 5.63 -15.62
N ASN A 352 19.77 6.02 -14.36
CA ASN A 352 19.49 7.40 -13.95
C ASN A 352 18.37 8.04 -14.79
N GLY A 353 17.34 7.26 -15.13
CA GLY A 353 16.20 7.70 -15.93
C GLY A 353 16.39 7.69 -17.45
N GLU A 354 17.62 7.49 -17.94
CA GLU A 354 17.91 7.41 -19.38
C GLU A 354 17.91 5.97 -19.88
N ARG A 355 17.37 5.74 -21.07
CA ARG A 355 17.48 4.44 -21.75
C ARG A 355 18.84 4.31 -22.42
N LEU A 356 19.64 3.33 -21.98
CA LEU A 356 20.96 3.06 -22.56
C LEU A 356 20.95 2.02 -23.68
N GLY A 357 19.97 1.13 -23.70
CA GLY A 357 19.86 0.09 -24.72
C GLY A 357 18.64 -0.78 -24.56
N SER A 358 18.35 -1.57 -25.58
CA SER A 358 17.17 -2.44 -25.66
C SER A 358 17.56 -3.82 -26.18
N ALA A 359 16.89 -4.85 -25.68
CA ALA A 359 16.89 -6.21 -26.19
C ALA A 359 15.44 -6.73 -26.26
N GLU A 360 15.22 -7.97 -26.67
CA GLU A 360 13.88 -8.51 -26.86
C GLU A 360 13.76 -10.00 -26.61
N PHE A 361 12.52 -10.44 -26.40
CA PHE A 361 12.11 -11.83 -26.47
C PHE A 361 10.72 -11.94 -27.13
N GLU A 362 10.44 -13.07 -27.75
CA GLU A 362 9.12 -13.41 -28.31
C GLU A 362 8.34 -14.26 -27.32
N LEU A 363 7.08 -13.89 -27.03
CA LEU A 363 6.15 -14.78 -26.33
C LEU A 363 5.32 -15.54 -27.37
N ARG A 364 5.38 -16.88 -27.34
CA ARG A 364 4.60 -17.72 -28.27
C ARG A 364 3.09 -17.58 -28.03
N ALA A 365 2.34 -17.91 -29.08
CA ALA A 365 0.89 -18.00 -29.10
C ALA A 365 0.35 -18.97 -28.05
#